data_AF-A0A931ECN0-F1
#
_entry.id   AF-A0A931ECN0-F1
#
_cell.length_a   1.000
_cell.length_b   1.000
_cell.length_c   1.000
_cell.angle_alpha   90.00
_cell.angle_beta   90.00
_cell.angle_gamma   90.00
#
_symmetry.space_group_name_H-M   'P 1'
#
loop_
_entity.id
_entity.type
_entity.pdbx_description
1 polymer ?
#
loop_
_entity_poly.entity_id
_entity_poly.type
_entity_poly.pdbx_seq_one_letter_code
_entity_poly.pdbx_strand_id
1 'polypeptide(L)'
;MPRPRLARARAGFLQALRSLLRPEGLPAEAAAQLEAAFRGIGREVISGGKGRLGRAHTQIRAAPPRLLDWMSGQVLEHPAVLYDLEDVELLASRQSRSISTAVGGLQVALVAAAAASTLEGGPVLALAIDGAVGQVASVVHGFCDWYNTGSYLVRRLNALGLPVERAEVRRLTNAALMSRGRAIDERALDRSTELRLVRSWIGRGLVDALPFGSSLGRASVRAARRIDGSDLGAHLRRLRGEPGGP
;
A
#
# COMPACT_ATOMS: atom_id res chain seq x y z
N MET A 1 -4.22 28.59 -28.81
CA MET A 1 -3.25 27.48 -28.64
C MET A 1 -3.23 26.98 -27.19
N PRO A 2 -3.87 25.85 -26.85
CA PRO A 2 -3.98 25.31 -25.47
C PRO A 2 -2.77 24.47 -24.99
N ARG A 3 -1.80 24.19 -25.87
CA ARG A 3 -0.71 23.21 -25.67
C ARG A 3 0.19 23.40 -24.42
N PRO A 4 0.60 24.63 -24.01
CA PRO A 4 1.53 24.79 -22.90
C PRO A 4 0.90 24.60 -21.50
N ARG A 5 -0.41 24.76 -21.35
CA ARG A 5 -1.12 24.52 -20.07
C ARG A 5 -1.31 23.03 -19.81
N LEU A 6 -1.72 22.28 -20.84
CA LEU A 6 -1.87 20.83 -20.77
C LEU A 6 -0.53 20.12 -20.52
N ALA A 7 0.56 20.57 -21.15
CA ALA A 7 1.90 20.03 -20.92
C ALA A 7 2.35 20.22 -19.46
N ARG A 8 2.10 21.40 -18.88
CA ARG A 8 2.38 21.68 -17.45
C ARG A 8 1.56 20.81 -16.52
N ALA A 9 0.25 20.65 -16.78
CA ALA A 9 -0.61 19.78 -15.98
C ALA A 9 -0.14 18.31 -16.01
N ARG A 10 0.29 17.81 -17.18
CA ARG A 10 0.86 16.46 -17.32
C ARG A 10 2.18 16.29 -16.55
N ALA A 11 3.07 17.28 -16.62
CA ALA A 11 4.31 17.25 -15.86
C ALA A 11 4.04 17.23 -14.34
N GLY A 12 3.12 18.08 -13.87
CA GLY A 12 2.69 18.10 -12.46
C GLY A 12 2.07 16.76 -12.03
N PHE A 13 1.22 16.16 -12.87
CA PHE A 13 0.66 14.83 -12.59
C PHE A 13 1.74 13.76 -12.45
N LEU A 14 2.70 13.70 -13.39
CA LEU A 14 3.79 12.71 -13.34
C LEU A 14 4.70 12.91 -12.12
N GLN A 15 4.97 14.16 -11.74
CA GLN A 15 5.72 14.47 -10.53
C GLN A 15 4.97 14.01 -9.28
N ALA A 16 3.68 14.35 -9.15
CA ALA A 16 2.88 13.94 -8.00
C ALA A 16 2.70 12.42 -7.93
N LEU A 17 2.60 11.73 -9.08
CA LEU A 17 2.57 10.27 -9.12
C LEU A 17 3.90 9.67 -8.62
N ARG A 18 5.04 10.24 -9.02
CA ARG A 18 6.34 9.80 -8.47
C ARG A 18 6.42 10.02 -6.98
N SER A 19 5.97 11.17 -6.48
CA SER A 19 5.91 11.44 -5.03
C SER A 19 5.03 10.42 -4.30
N LEU A 20 3.89 10.02 -4.89
CA LEU A 20 3.02 8.99 -4.31
C LEU A 20 3.72 7.63 -4.19
N LEU A 21 4.58 7.28 -5.14
CA LEU A 21 5.28 5.98 -5.18
C LEU A 21 6.56 5.95 -4.32
N ARG A 22 6.93 7.09 -3.73
CA ARG A 22 8.10 7.24 -2.86
C ARG A 22 7.69 7.85 -1.51
N PRO A 23 6.79 7.21 -0.76
CA PRO A 23 6.36 7.74 0.52
C PRO A 23 7.54 7.84 1.50
N GLU A 24 7.48 8.86 2.36
CA GLU A 24 8.53 9.14 3.33
C GLU A 24 8.85 7.93 4.23
N GLY A 25 10.13 7.66 4.49
CA GLY A 25 10.56 6.57 5.37
C GLY A 25 10.44 5.16 4.78
N LEU A 26 10.03 5.03 3.52
CA LEU A 26 10.13 3.78 2.78
C LEU A 26 11.56 3.63 2.19
N PRO A 27 12.20 2.44 2.26
CA PRO A 27 13.50 2.20 1.64
C PRO A 27 13.53 2.51 0.14
N ALA A 28 14.71 2.87 -0.38
CA ALA A 28 14.86 3.23 -1.79
C ALA A 28 14.52 2.06 -2.73
N GLU A 29 14.88 0.83 -2.37
CA GLU A 29 14.53 -0.35 -3.15
C GLU A 29 13.02 -0.60 -3.16
N ALA A 30 12.35 -0.37 -2.03
CA ALA A 30 10.90 -0.53 -1.89
C ALA A 30 10.14 0.50 -2.74
N ALA A 31 10.62 1.74 -2.74
CA ALA A 31 10.12 2.78 -3.64
C ALA A 31 10.35 2.41 -5.12
N ALA A 32 11.50 1.84 -5.47
CA ALA A 32 11.78 1.38 -6.84
C ALA A 32 10.85 0.24 -7.28
N GLN A 33 10.47 -0.66 -6.36
CA GLN A 33 9.49 -1.72 -6.65
C GLN A 33 8.08 -1.18 -6.85
N LEU A 34 7.66 -0.18 -6.06
CA LEU A 34 6.39 0.53 -6.30
C LEU A 34 6.40 1.22 -7.67
N GLU A 35 7.49 1.90 -8.01
CA GLU A 35 7.67 2.50 -9.34
C GLU A 35 7.65 1.48 -10.47
N ALA A 36 8.27 0.31 -10.30
CA ALA A 36 8.27 -0.76 -11.29
C ALA A 36 6.86 -1.36 -11.46
N ALA A 37 6.15 -1.61 -10.36
CA ALA A 37 4.79 -2.16 -10.36
C ALA A 37 3.77 -1.20 -11.01
N PHE A 38 3.98 0.10 -10.87
CA PHE A 38 3.07 1.14 -11.36
C PHE A 38 3.61 1.95 -12.54
N ARG A 39 4.73 1.53 -13.16
CA ARG A 39 5.43 2.22 -14.27
C ARG A 39 4.49 2.58 -15.43
N GLY A 40 3.51 1.73 -15.70
CA GLY A 40 2.54 1.91 -16.79
C GLY A 40 1.42 2.89 -16.47
N ILE A 41 1.11 3.15 -15.20
CA ILE A 41 -0.10 3.89 -14.81
C ILE A 41 -0.08 5.32 -15.31
N GLY A 42 1.03 6.04 -15.11
CA GLY A 42 1.13 7.42 -15.58
C GLY A 42 0.92 7.54 -17.09
N ARG A 43 1.38 6.54 -17.86
CA ARG A 43 1.18 6.50 -19.32
C ARG A 43 -0.27 6.16 -19.68
N GLU A 44 -0.84 5.12 -19.09
CA GLU A 44 -2.21 4.68 -19.38
C GLU A 44 -3.25 5.73 -18.99
N VAL A 45 -3.06 6.39 -17.84
CA VAL A 45 -3.92 7.46 -17.33
C VAL A 45 -3.89 8.71 -18.22
N ILE A 46 -2.71 9.10 -18.70
CA ILE A 46 -2.52 10.34 -19.47
C ILE A 46 -2.78 10.14 -20.97
N SER A 47 -2.59 8.91 -21.48
CA SER A 47 -2.81 8.58 -22.89
C SER A 47 -4.29 8.64 -23.28
N GLY A 48 -4.60 9.07 -24.50
CA GLY A 48 -5.91 8.89 -25.12
C GLY A 48 -6.05 7.47 -25.65
N GLY A 49 -7.23 6.84 -25.52
CA GLY A 49 -7.50 5.55 -26.15
C GLY A 49 -8.56 4.71 -25.44
N LYS A 50 -9.26 3.87 -26.21
CA LYS A 50 -10.21 2.88 -25.68
C LYS A 50 -9.48 1.87 -24.78
N GLY A 51 -10.10 1.50 -23.66
CA GLY A 51 -9.60 0.47 -22.74
C GLY A 51 -8.45 0.87 -21.79
N ARG A 52 -7.98 2.14 -21.82
CA ARG A 52 -6.85 2.60 -20.98
C ARG A 52 -7.08 2.41 -19.47
N LEU A 53 -8.28 2.72 -18.99
CA LEU A 53 -8.64 2.57 -17.58
C LEU A 53 -8.71 1.09 -17.20
N GLY A 54 -9.23 0.24 -18.10
CA GLY A 54 -9.21 -1.21 -17.91
C GLY A 54 -7.79 -1.75 -17.76
N ARG A 55 -6.85 -1.30 -18.59
CA ARG A 55 -5.42 -1.66 -18.46
C ARG A 55 -4.80 -1.15 -17.16
N ALA A 56 -5.10 0.09 -16.77
CA ALA A 56 -4.63 0.64 -15.49
C ALA A 56 -5.17 -0.19 -14.29
N HIS A 57 -6.46 -0.50 -14.27
CA HIS A 57 -7.05 -1.35 -13.23
C HIS A 57 -6.46 -2.76 -13.21
N THR A 58 -6.18 -3.35 -14.36
CA THR A 58 -5.50 -4.66 -14.44
C THR A 58 -4.08 -4.60 -13.86
N GLN A 59 -3.31 -3.54 -14.16
CA GLN A 59 -1.98 -3.33 -13.56
C GLN A 59 -2.06 -3.17 -12.05
N ILE A 60 -3.02 -2.37 -11.56
CA ILE A 60 -3.26 -2.16 -10.13
C ILE A 60 -3.58 -3.48 -9.42
N ARG A 61 -4.40 -4.33 -10.03
CA ARG A 61 -4.79 -5.62 -9.46
C ARG A 61 -3.63 -6.63 -9.40
N ALA A 62 -2.71 -6.55 -10.35
CA ALA A 62 -1.57 -7.47 -10.43
C ALA A 62 -0.39 -7.08 -9.54
N ALA A 63 -0.32 -5.82 -9.08
CA ALA A 63 0.81 -5.31 -8.31
C ALA A 63 0.93 -5.91 -6.88
N PRO A 64 -0.13 -5.97 -6.04
CA PRO A 64 0.01 -6.34 -4.63
C PRO A 64 0.66 -7.70 -4.35
N PRO A 65 0.31 -8.81 -5.05
CA PRO A 65 0.94 -10.11 -4.76
C PRO A 65 2.46 -10.11 -4.98
N ARG A 66 2.94 -9.41 -6.02
CA ARG A 66 4.38 -9.29 -6.33
C ARG A 66 5.10 -8.43 -5.30
N LEU A 67 4.46 -7.34 -4.89
CA LEU A 67 4.99 -6.44 -3.86
C LEU A 67 5.09 -7.14 -2.50
N LEU A 68 4.08 -7.91 -2.11
CA LEU A 68 4.09 -8.71 -0.87
C LEU A 68 5.21 -9.75 -0.85
N ASP A 69 5.43 -10.42 -1.99
CA ASP A 69 6.47 -11.43 -2.12
C ASP A 69 7.87 -10.84 -1.87
N TRP A 70 8.17 -9.75 -2.58
CA TRP A 70 9.42 -9.03 -2.39
C TRP A 70 9.58 -8.49 -0.96
N MET A 71 8.53 -7.86 -0.42
CA MET A 71 8.57 -7.22 0.89
C MET A 71 8.79 -8.22 2.04
N SER A 72 8.35 -9.48 1.88
CA SER A 72 8.61 -10.54 2.87
C SER A 72 10.10 -10.87 3.05
N GLY A 73 10.92 -10.75 2.00
CA GLY A 73 12.37 -10.84 2.14
C GLY A 73 12.96 -9.60 2.80
N GLN A 74 12.45 -8.43 2.41
CA GLN A 74 13.01 -7.14 2.83
C GLN A 74 12.77 -6.82 4.29
N VAL A 75 11.63 -7.21 4.84
CA VAL A 75 11.37 -7.03 6.28
C VAL A 75 12.32 -7.88 7.15
N LEU A 76 12.84 -9.00 6.63
CA LEU A 76 13.83 -9.81 7.34
C LEU A 76 15.25 -9.24 7.19
N GLU A 77 15.61 -8.83 5.99
CA GLU A 77 16.96 -8.34 5.66
C GLU A 77 17.19 -6.89 6.12
N HIS A 78 16.16 -6.05 5.98
CA HIS A 78 16.19 -4.62 6.19
C HIS A 78 14.90 -4.12 6.89
N PRO A 79 14.63 -4.59 8.13
CA PRO A 79 13.48 -4.09 8.88
C PRO A 79 13.61 -2.60 9.15
N ALA A 80 12.48 -1.89 9.12
CA ALA A 80 12.42 -0.53 9.62
C ALA A 80 12.83 -0.48 11.10
N VAL A 81 13.53 0.58 11.47
CA VAL A 81 13.98 0.83 12.83
C VAL A 81 12.78 1.32 13.67
N LEU A 82 12.00 0.38 14.19
CA LEU A 82 10.76 0.64 14.95
C LEU A 82 10.86 0.00 16.33
N TYR A 83 11.18 0.78 17.37
CA TYR A 83 11.42 0.23 18.69
C TYR A 83 10.17 0.07 19.54
N ASP A 84 9.12 0.83 19.29
CA ASP A 84 7.89 0.73 20.07
C ASP A 84 6.68 1.14 19.23
N LEU A 85 5.53 1.22 19.90
CA LEU A 85 4.29 1.64 19.25
C LEU A 85 4.34 3.12 18.82
N GLU A 86 5.12 3.96 19.50
CA GLU A 86 5.27 5.38 19.18
C GLU A 86 6.05 5.55 17.88
N ASP A 87 7.13 4.79 17.69
CA ASP A 87 7.88 4.78 16.43
C ASP A 87 7.01 4.33 15.25
N VAL A 88 6.18 3.30 15.44
CA VAL A 88 5.23 2.83 14.42
C VAL A 88 4.23 3.93 14.08
N GLU A 89 3.69 4.63 15.08
CA GLU A 89 2.74 5.72 14.91
C GLU A 89 3.38 6.93 14.21
N LEU A 90 4.61 7.29 14.57
CA LEU A 90 5.35 8.39 13.98
C LEU A 90 5.65 8.13 12.50
N LEU A 91 6.17 6.94 12.16
CA LEU A 91 6.46 6.55 10.79
C LEU A 91 5.18 6.48 9.95
N ALA A 92 4.13 5.82 10.44
CA ALA A 92 2.86 5.73 9.75
C ALA A 92 2.22 7.11 9.53
N SER A 93 2.37 8.03 10.49
CA SER A 93 1.91 9.42 10.34
C SER A 93 2.68 10.20 9.28
N ARG A 94 4.02 10.05 9.21
CA ARG A 94 4.86 10.66 8.16
C ARG A 94 4.47 10.15 6.78
N GLN A 95 4.39 8.83 6.62
CA GLN A 95 3.94 8.18 5.38
C GLN A 95 2.54 8.65 4.97
N SER A 96 1.60 8.74 5.92
CA SER A 96 0.23 9.18 5.63
C SER A 96 0.17 10.63 5.16
N ARG A 97 0.94 11.53 5.78
CA ARG A 97 1.05 12.92 5.33
C ARG A 97 1.70 13.03 3.94
N SER A 98 2.76 12.26 3.70
CA SER A 98 3.44 12.19 2.42
C SER A 98 2.50 11.72 1.30
N ILE A 99 1.77 10.62 1.52
CA ILE A 99 0.78 10.10 0.57
C ILE A 99 -0.36 11.09 0.34
N SER A 100 -0.92 11.67 1.40
CA SER A 100 -2.01 12.66 1.29
C SER A 100 -1.58 13.89 0.48
N THR A 101 -0.35 14.35 0.67
CA THR A 101 0.22 15.48 -0.08
C THR A 101 0.36 15.14 -1.57
N ALA A 102 0.85 13.94 -1.89
CA ALA A 102 0.96 13.47 -3.27
C ALA A 102 -0.41 13.31 -3.95
N VAL A 103 -1.40 12.77 -3.24
CA VAL A 103 -2.79 12.68 -3.73
C VAL A 103 -3.39 14.06 -4.00
N GLY A 104 -3.21 15.02 -3.09
CA GLY A 104 -3.64 16.40 -3.32
C GLY A 104 -2.99 17.02 -4.56
N GLY A 105 -1.69 16.80 -4.75
CA GLY A 105 -0.98 17.22 -5.96
C GLY A 105 -1.52 16.59 -7.25
N LEU A 106 -1.87 15.30 -7.19
CA LEU A 106 -2.50 14.59 -8.32
C LEU A 106 -3.87 15.19 -8.66
N GLN A 107 -4.71 15.45 -7.66
CA GLN A 107 -6.04 16.05 -7.85
C GLN A 107 -5.96 17.45 -8.47
N VAL A 108 -5.06 18.31 -7.98
CA VAL A 108 -4.83 19.64 -8.55
C VAL A 108 -4.37 19.54 -10.01
N ALA A 109 -3.45 18.62 -10.31
CA ALA A 109 -2.97 18.42 -11.68
C ALA A 109 -4.08 17.91 -12.61
N LEU A 110 -4.99 17.06 -12.12
CA LEU A 110 -6.13 16.56 -12.89
C LEU A 110 -7.16 17.64 -13.18
N VAL A 111 -7.51 18.47 -12.20
CA VAL A 111 -8.41 19.62 -12.40
C VAL A 111 -7.80 20.60 -13.41
N ALA A 112 -6.50 20.90 -13.29
CA ALA A 112 -5.80 21.75 -14.24
C ALA A 112 -5.78 21.16 -15.67
N ALA A 113 -5.60 19.84 -15.80
CA ALA A 113 -5.65 19.16 -17.09
C ALA A 113 -7.05 19.17 -17.70
N ALA A 114 -8.11 18.97 -16.89
CA ALA A 114 -9.50 19.04 -17.32
C ALA A 114 -9.89 20.45 -17.77
N ALA A 115 -9.55 21.48 -16.99
CA ALA A 115 -9.79 22.88 -17.34
C ALA A 115 -9.02 23.34 -18.59
N ALA A 116 -7.84 22.76 -18.85
CA ALA A 116 -7.05 23.04 -20.06
C ALA A 116 -7.51 22.25 -21.29
N SER A 117 -8.43 21.29 -21.14
CA SER A 117 -8.91 20.43 -22.21
C SER A 117 -10.31 20.85 -22.67
N THR A 118 -10.46 21.19 -23.94
CA THR A 118 -11.76 21.46 -24.57
C THR A 118 -12.51 20.18 -24.97
N LEU A 119 -12.10 19.00 -24.46
CA LEU A 119 -12.65 17.72 -24.88
C LEU A 119 -14.01 17.48 -24.22
N GLU A 120 -15.04 17.25 -25.04
CA GLU A 120 -16.25 16.54 -24.63
C GLU A 120 -15.84 15.27 -23.87
N GLY A 121 -16.23 15.17 -22.59
CA GLY A 121 -15.83 14.07 -21.69
C GLY A 121 -14.70 14.37 -20.70
N GLY A 122 -14.19 15.61 -20.64
CA GLY A 122 -13.17 16.06 -19.67
C GLY A 122 -13.47 15.72 -18.20
N PRO A 123 -14.67 16.06 -17.67
CA PRO A 123 -15.04 15.75 -16.28
C PRO A 123 -15.12 14.24 -15.98
N VAL A 124 -15.69 13.45 -16.91
CA VAL A 124 -15.83 11.99 -16.76
C VAL A 124 -14.47 11.30 -16.77
N LEU A 125 -13.56 11.76 -17.63
CA LEU A 125 -12.19 11.27 -17.65
C LEU A 125 -11.43 11.65 -16.37
N ALA A 126 -11.58 12.89 -15.88
CA ALA A 126 -10.95 13.32 -14.64
C ALA A 126 -11.39 12.45 -13.44
N LEU A 127 -12.68 12.15 -13.32
CA LEU A 127 -13.22 11.26 -12.28
C LEU A 127 -12.71 9.83 -12.39
N ALA A 128 -12.61 9.29 -13.60
CA ALA A 128 -12.12 7.93 -13.80
C ALA A 128 -10.61 7.81 -13.51
N ILE A 129 -9.84 8.85 -13.82
CA ILE A 129 -8.43 8.94 -13.46
C ILE A 129 -8.26 9.06 -11.94
N ASP A 130 -9.07 9.90 -11.30
CA ASP A 130 -9.11 10.05 -9.84
C ASP A 130 -9.40 8.69 -9.16
N GLY A 131 -10.29 7.87 -9.74
CA GLY A 131 -10.54 6.50 -9.29
C GLY A 131 -9.34 5.56 -9.37
N ALA A 132 -8.58 5.60 -10.46
CA ALA A 132 -7.35 4.81 -10.59
C ALA A 132 -6.26 5.29 -9.64
N VAL A 133 -6.10 6.61 -9.47
CA VAL A 133 -5.14 7.22 -8.54
C VAL A 133 -5.47 6.85 -7.10
N GLY A 134 -6.75 6.90 -6.72
CA GLY A 134 -7.20 6.46 -5.39
C GLY A 134 -6.82 5.01 -5.11
N GLN A 135 -7.02 4.10 -6.08
CA GLN A 135 -6.61 2.71 -5.90
C GLN A 135 -5.09 2.55 -5.76
N VAL A 136 -4.28 3.31 -6.50
CA VAL A 136 -2.82 3.33 -6.31
C VAL A 136 -2.47 3.80 -4.90
N ALA A 137 -3.08 4.90 -4.44
CA ALA A 137 -2.83 5.42 -3.09
C ALA A 137 -3.23 4.41 -2.00
N SER A 138 -4.33 3.68 -2.18
CA SER A 138 -4.74 2.60 -1.29
C SER A 138 -3.73 1.45 -1.25
N VAL A 139 -3.19 1.04 -2.40
CA VAL A 139 -2.13 0.02 -2.46
C VAL A 139 -0.84 0.52 -1.81
N VAL A 140 -0.44 1.77 -2.05
CA VAL A 140 0.76 2.36 -1.42
C VAL A 140 0.59 2.43 0.09
N HIS A 141 -0.57 2.87 0.60
CA HIS A 141 -0.87 2.84 2.03
C HIS A 141 -0.80 1.42 2.61
N GLY A 142 -1.44 0.45 1.94
CA GLY A 142 -1.42 -0.95 2.36
C GLY A 142 0.00 -1.52 2.39
N PHE A 143 0.82 -1.16 1.42
CA PHE A 143 2.23 -1.55 1.34
C PHE A 143 3.06 -0.95 2.49
N CYS A 144 2.89 0.35 2.78
CA CYS A 144 3.52 0.99 3.95
C CYS A 144 3.06 0.36 5.26
N ASP A 145 1.75 0.16 5.45
CA ASP A 145 1.21 -0.47 6.66
C ASP A 145 1.76 -1.89 6.85
N TRP A 146 1.92 -2.65 5.77
CA TRP A 146 2.53 -3.97 5.81
C TRP A 146 4.01 -3.92 6.17
N TYR A 147 4.81 -3.06 5.52
CA TYR A 147 6.23 -2.92 5.80
C TYR A 147 6.49 -2.55 7.26
N ASN A 148 5.74 -1.57 7.79
CA ASN A 148 5.85 -1.16 9.18
C ASN A 148 5.44 -2.29 10.14
N THR A 149 4.32 -2.98 9.86
CA THR A 149 3.84 -4.08 10.70
C THR A 149 4.82 -5.25 10.70
N GLY A 150 5.33 -5.64 9.52
CA GLY A 150 6.28 -6.73 9.38
C GLY A 150 7.60 -6.42 10.08
N SER A 151 8.12 -5.20 9.92
CA SER A 151 9.35 -4.75 10.58
C SER A 151 9.22 -4.79 12.11
N TYR A 152 8.08 -4.30 12.61
CA TYR A 152 7.75 -4.37 14.03
C TYR A 152 7.63 -5.82 14.52
N LEU A 153 6.93 -6.68 13.77
CA LEU A 153 6.80 -8.11 14.07
C LEU A 153 8.16 -8.80 14.18
N VAL A 154 9.04 -8.63 13.18
CA VAL A 154 10.38 -9.23 13.16
C VAL A 154 11.19 -8.79 14.38
N ARG A 155 11.13 -7.50 14.73
CA ARG A 155 11.78 -7.02 15.95
C ARG A 155 11.24 -7.72 17.21
N ARG A 156 9.92 -7.84 17.36
CA ARG A 156 9.31 -8.50 18.53
C ARG A 156 9.68 -9.97 18.61
N LEU A 157 9.72 -10.67 17.48
CA LEU A 157 10.16 -12.06 17.39
C LEU A 157 11.64 -12.22 17.76
N ASN A 158 12.52 -11.34 17.26
CA ASN A 158 13.94 -11.32 17.60
C ASN A 158 14.15 -11.07 19.10
N ALA A 159 13.41 -10.14 19.71
CA ALA A 159 13.47 -9.88 21.15
C ALA A 159 13.04 -11.08 22.01
N LEU A 160 12.18 -11.96 21.46
CA LEU A 160 11.75 -13.21 22.09
C LEU A 160 12.68 -14.40 21.76
N GLY A 161 13.73 -14.20 20.96
CA GLY A 161 14.61 -15.28 20.52
C GLY A 161 13.93 -16.30 19.60
N LEU A 162 12.88 -15.89 18.89
CA LEU A 162 12.09 -16.75 18.00
C LEU A 162 12.56 -16.56 16.56
N PRO A 163 13.38 -17.46 15.99
CA PRO A 163 13.77 -17.39 14.58
C PRO A 163 12.54 -17.59 13.71
N VAL A 164 12.47 -16.91 12.58
CA VAL A 164 11.34 -16.98 11.66
C VAL A 164 11.74 -17.00 10.19
N GLU A 165 10.93 -17.67 9.39
CA GLU A 165 11.09 -17.73 7.93
C GLU A 165 10.20 -16.71 7.21
N ARG A 166 10.51 -16.43 5.94
CA ARG A 166 9.75 -15.50 5.08
C ARG A 166 8.25 -15.80 5.06
N ALA A 167 7.89 -17.09 4.95
CA ALA A 167 6.48 -17.52 4.91
C ALA A 167 5.77 -17.25 6.25
N GLU A 168 6.45 -17.45 7.38
CA GLU A 168 5.91 -17.23 8.72
C GLU A 168 5.68 -15.74 8.97
N VAL A 169 6.67 -14.90 8.67
CA VAL A 169 6.55 -13.43 8.75
C VAL A 169 5.40 -12.93 7.89
N ARG A 170 5.28 -13.44 6.66
CA ARG A 170 4.20 -13.05 5.75
C ARG A 170 2.83 -13.40 6.31
N ARG A 171 2.63 -14.62 6.80
CA ARG A 171 1.35 -15.06 7.38
C ARG A 171 1.00 -14.29 8.66
N LEU A 172 1.96 -14.11 9.56
CA LEU A 172 1.75 -13.36 10.81
C LEU A 172 1.46 -11.88 10.55
N THR A 173 2.17 -11.24 9.62
CA THR A 173 1.93 -9.84 9.24
C THR A 173 0.54 -9.66 8.64
N ASN A 174 0.16 -10.56 7.72
CA ASN A 174 -1.19 -10.58 7.13
C ASN A 174 -2.26 -10.78 8.20
N ALA A 175 -2.04 -11.70 9.13
CA ALA A 175 -2.96 -11.99 10.22
C ALA A 175 -3.10 -10.78 11.16
N ALA A 176 -2.00 -10.13 11.53
CA ALA A 176 -2.01 -8.95 12.39
C ALA A 176 -2.79 -7.78 11.78
N LEU A 177 -2.63 -7.54 10.47
CA LEU A 177 -3.37 -6.50 9.74
C LEU A 177 -4.87 -6.80 9.63
N MET A 178 -5.23 -8.07 9.41
CA MET A 178 -6.61 -8.50 9.12
C MET A 178 -7.42 -8.86 10.37
N SER A 179 -6.76 -9.09 11.50
CA SER A 179 -7.41 -9.34 12.78
C SER A 179 -8.22 -8.13 13.24
N ARG A 180 -9.31 -8.34 13.98
CA ARG A 180 -10.18 -7.27 14.49
C ARG A 180 -10.04 -7.03 16.00
N GLY A 181 -9.60 -8.04 16.75
CA GLY A 181 -9.47 -8.00 18.20
C GLY A 181 -8.20 -7.30 18.72
N ARG A 182 -7.92 -7.54 20.01
CA ARG A 182 -6.73 -7.07 20.72
C ARG A 182 -5.48 -7.95 20.50
N ALA A 183 -5.66 -9.11 19.89
CA ALA A 183 -4.61 -10.06 19.54
C ALA A 183 -4.77 -10.52 18.08
N ILE A 184 -3.78 -11.25 17.58
CA ILE A 184 -3.82 -11.92 16.29
C ILE A 184 -4.84 -13.06 16.39
N ASP A 185 -5.85 -13.01 15.53
CA ASP A 185 -6.84 -14.08 15.39
C ASP A 185 -6.18 -15.26 14.67
N GLU A 186 -6.23 -16.44 15.27
CA GLU A 186 -5.69 -17.65 14.69
C GLU A 186 -6.33 -18.00 13.34
N ARG A 187 -7.62 -17.66 13.15
CA ARG A 187 -8.33 -17.83 11.86
C ARG A 187 -7.77 -16.91 10.78
N ALA A 188 -7.03 -15.87 11.15
CA ALA A 188 -6.35 -14.99 10.20
C ALA A 188 -4.97 -15.53 9.78
N LEU A 189 -4.47 -16.60 10.38
CA LEU A 189 -3.21 -17.22 9.97
C LEU A 189 -3.34 -17.98 8.64
N ASP A 190 -4.55 -18.33 8.20
CA ASP A 190 -4.80 -19.09 6.97
C ASP A 190 -4.23 -18.39 5.72
N ARG A 191 -3.79 -19.19 4.72
CA ARG A 191 -3.30 -18.69 3.42
C ARG A 191 -4.33 -17.78 2.71
N SER A 192 -5.63 -18.02 2.94
CA SER A 192 -6.73 -17.22 2.37
C SER A 192 -6.73 -15.75 2.84
N THR A 193 -6.08 -15.45 3.96
CA THR A 193 -5.98 -14.09 4.51
C THR A 193 -5.22 -13.14 3.59
N GLU A 194 -4.21 -13.63 2.87
CA GLU A 194 -3.47 -12.81 1.92
C GLU A 194 -4.38 -12.30 0.79
N LEU A 195 -5.21 -13.18 0.22
CA LEU A 195 -6.16 -12.79 -0.81
C LEU A 195 -7.17 -11.76 -0.28
N ARG A 196 -7.62 -11.91 0.97
CA ARG A 196 -8.50 -10.92 1.62
C ARG A 196 -7.80 -9.58 1.83
N LEU A 197 -6.53 -9.60 2.25
CA LEU A 197 -5.71 -8.40 2.43
C LEU A 197 -5.52 -7.68 1.09
N VAL A 198 -5.08 -8.38 0.04
CA VAL A 198 -4.91 -7.83 -1.30
C VAL A 198 -6.21 -7.24 -1.84
N ARG A 199 -7.34 -7.96 -1.66
CA ARG A 199 -8.67 -7.43 -2.01
C ARG A 199 -9.02 -6.18 -1.21
N SER A 200 -8.61 -6.09 0.05
CA SER A 200 -8.86 -4.90 0.87
C SER A 200 -8.08 -3.66 0.40
N TRP A 201 -6.92 -3.85 -0.26
CA TRP A 201 -6.15 -2.75 -0.83
C TRP A 201 -6.72 -2.30 -2.17
N ILE A 202 -7.10 -3.26 -3.02
CA ILE A 202 -7.64 -3.00 -4.37
C ILE A 202 -9.10 -2.53 -4.33
N GLY A 203 -9.90 -3.09 -3.42
CA GLY A 203 -11.36 -2.95 -3.35
C GLY A 203 -11.85 -1.70 -2.63
N ARG A 204 -10.94 -0.94 -2.01
CA ARG A 204 -11.23 0.41 -1.52
C ARG A 204 -11.38 1.33 -2.72
N GLY A 205 -12.63 1.63 -3.08
CA GLY A 205 -12.93 2.65 -4.08
C GLY A 205 -12.47 4.04 -3.65
N LEU A 206 -12.66 5.03 -4.52
CA LEU A 206 -12.29 6.44 -4.31
C LEU A 206 -12.67 6.98 -2.92
N VAL A 207 -13.85 6.62 -2.41
CA VAL A 207 -14.36 7.05 -1.09
C VAL A 207 -13.48 6.57 0.08
N ASP A 208 -12.87 5.40 -0.03
CA ASP A 208 -11.99 4.83 1.01
C ASP A 208 -10.52 5.23 0.84
N ALA A 209 -10.12 5.66 -0.36
CA ALA A 209 -8.76 6.07 -0.72
C ALA A 209 -8.51 7.58 -0.57
N LEU A 210 -9.57 8.38 -0.50
CA LEU A 210 -9.50 9.80 -0.19
C LEU A 210 -9.06 10.02 1.26
N PRO A 211 -8.48 11.19 1.58
CA PRO A 211 -8.06 11.56 2.93
C PRO A 211 -9.18 11.59 3.99
N PHE A 212 -10.43 11.29 3.60
CA PHE A 212 -11.60 11.19 4.49
C PHE A 212 -11.83 9.77 5.06
N GLY A 213 -11.13 8.75 4.56
CA GLY A 213 -11.18 7.39 5.10
C GLY A 213 -10.36 7.25 6.38
N SER A 214 -11.00 7.29 7.54
CA SER A 214 -10.42 7.27 8.90
C SER A 214 -9.53 6.05 9.28
N SER A 215 -9.23 5.16 8.33
CA SER A 215 -8.57 3.87 8.60
C SER A 215 -7.22 3.65 7.91
N LEU A 216 -6.88 4.44 6.87
CA LEU A 216 -5.61 4.34 6.14
C LEU A 216 -4.46 4.93 6.97
N GLY A 217 -3.36 4.20 7.11
CA GLY A 217 -2.20 4.63 7.92
C GLY A 217 -2.34 4.43 9.43
N ARG A 218 -3.48 3.91 9.91
CA ARG A 218 -3.64 3.45 11.30
C ARG A 218 -3.66 1.92 11.40
N ALA A 219 -3.56 1.21 10.28
CA ALA A 219 -3.63 -0.25 10.28
C ALA A 219 -2.39 -0.86 10.91
N SER A 220 -1.20 -0.32 10.62
CA SER A 220 0.06 -0.72 11.24
C SER A 220 0.07 -0.52 12.76
N VAL A 221 -0.40 0.62 13.27
CA VAL A 221 -0.49 0.86 14.73
C VAL A 221 -1.45 -0.14 15.41
N ARG A 222 -2.62 -0.39 14.81
CA ARG A 222 -3.56 -1.41 15.33
C ARG A 222 -2.96 -2.81 15.28
N ALA A 223 -2.24 -3.14 14.21
CA ALA A 223 -1.59 -4.43 14.06
C ALA A 223 -0.43 -4.61 15.06
N ALA A 224 0.37 -3.57 15.31
CA ALA A 224 1.43 -3.58 16.30
C ALA A 224 0.88 -3.82 17.72
N ARG A 225 -0.23 -3.17 18.10
CA ARG A 225 -0.93 -3.46 19.36
C ARG A 225 -1.40 -4.91 19.46
N ARG A 226 -1.81 -5.52 18.34
CA ARG A 226 -2.18 -6.94 18.32
C ARG A 226 -0.99 -7.85 18.47
N ILE A 227 0.14 -7.52 17.83
CA ILE A 227 1.40 -8.24 17.98
C ILE A 227 1.80 -8.26 19.47
N ASP A 228 1.72 -7.13 20.17
CA ASP A 228 2.01 -7.06 21.61
C ASP A 228 1.01 -7.82 22.48
N GLY A 229 -0.26 -7.87 22.06
CA GLY A 229 -1.32 -8.61 22.75
C GLY A 229 -1.36 -10.12 22.46
N SER A 230 -0.43 -10.66 21.66
CA SER A 230 -0.47 -12.05 21.18
C SER A 230 0.66 -12.90 21.73
N ASP A 231 0.41 -14.20 21.91
CA ASP A 231 1.47 -15.20 22.09
C ASP A 231 2.06 -15.57 20.72
N LEU A 232 3.08 -14.83 20.30
CA LEU A 232 3.77 -15.06 19.03
C LEU A 232 4.40 -16.47 18.96
N GLY A 233 4.82 -17.03 20.09
CA GLY A 233 5.37 -18.38 20.15
C GLY A 233 4.32 -19.45 19.86
N ALA A 234 3.11 -19.31 20.40
CA ALA A 234 1.99 -20.19 20.10
C ALA A 234 1.60 -20.12 18.62
N HIS A 235 1.52 -18.92 18.04
CA HIS A 235 1.20 -18.76 16.61
C HIS A 235 2.27 -19.40 15.71
N LEU A 236 3.57 -19.26 16.03
CA LEU A 236 4.64 -19.93 15.29
C LEU A 236 4.56 -21.45 15.39
N ARG A 237 4.35 -22.01 16.59
CA ARG A 237 4.18 -23.46 16.76
C ARG A 237 3.04 -24.00 15.91
N ARG A 238 1.92 -23.27 15.85
CA ARG A 238 0.78 -23.61 14.99
C ARG A 238 1.16 -23.58 13.51
N LEU A 239 1.82 -22.52 13.05
CA LEU A 239 2.24 -22.39 11.65
C LEU A 239 3.18 -23.53 11.23
N ARG A 240 4.09 -23.95 12.11
CA ARG A 240 5.03 -25.06 11.88
C ARG A 240 4.37 -26.43 11.99
N GLY A 241 3.31 -26.55 12.78
CA GLY A 241 2.53 -27.77 12.96
C GLY A 241 1.51 -28.04 11.86
N GLU A 242 1.24 -27.07 10.98
CA GLU A 242 0.41 -27.30 9.79
C GLU A 242 1.18 -28.16 8.78
N PRO A 243 0.72 -29.38 8.45
CA PRO A 243 1.37 -30.17 7.42
C PRO A 243 1.29 -29.40 6.10
N GLY A 244 2.43 -29.29 5.41
CA GLY A 244 2.52 -28.69 4.08
C GLY A 244 1.65 -29.46 3.08
N GLY A 245 0.37 -29.12 3.01
CA GLY A 245 -0.58 -29.62 2.02
C GLY A 245 -0.57 -28.75 0.75
N PRO A 246 -0.87 -29.37 -0.40
CA PRO A 246 -0.49 -28.96 -1.76
C PRO A 246 -0.88 -27.52 -2.14
#